data_AF-A0A398CP33-F1
#
_entry.id   AF-A0A398CP33-F1
#
_cell.length_a   1.000
_cell.length_b   1.000
_cell.length_c   1.000
_cell.angle_alpha   90.00
_cell.angle_beta   90.00
_cell.angle_gamma   90.00
#
_symmetry.space_group_name_H-M   'P 1'
#
loop_
_entity.id
_entity.type
_entity.pdbx_description
1 polymer ?
#
loop_
_entity_poly.entity_id
_entity_poly.type
_entity_poly.pdbx_seq_one_letter_code
_entity_poly.pdbx_strand_id
1 'polypeptide(L)'
;MRIIQIVGYKNAGKTTLVCEIVRTLSELGLRVGTLKRDAHDFEPDIPGTDTWKHRQAGAAATAITSAARTAWFEERPSELAQLAEGMAARSVEALIVEGFKNAAYPKIVMLRGPEDADLLALPNVVAILTRFPHENAAVKAIAAPEACNVLGASTTRESSEAIEAFAASDAPEPLDFSAAQTSSHSTEFLEKASSQGIPIFTAPDSDYGTVLAFARRFFA
;
A
#
# COMPACT_ATOMS: atom_id res chain seq x y z
N MET A 1 -6.80 -6.25 -12.72
CA MET A 1 -5.61 -5.84 -11.95
C MET A 1 -6.08 -5.34 -10.60
N ARG A 2 -5.56 -5.87 -9.49
CA ARG A 2 -5.85 -5.33 -8.15
C ARG A 2 -4.86 -4.22 -7.80
N ILE A 3 -5.27 -3.28 -6.97
CA ILE A 3 -4.48 -2.10 -6.59
C ILE A 3 -4.51 -1.96 -5.08
N ILE A 4 -3.35 -1.71 -4.46
CA ILE A 4 -3.27 -1.33 -3.06
C ILE A 4 -2.35 -0.11 -2.90
N GLN A 5 -2.78 0.85 -2.08
CA GLN A 5 -1.96 2.00 -1.73
C GLN A 5 -1.24 1.79 -0.40
N ILE A 6 0.00 2.25 -0.32
CA ILE A 6 0.77 2.38 0.92
C ILE A 6 0.85 3.88 1.25
N VAL A 7 0.18 4.27 2.33
CA VAL A 7 0.07 5.66 2.78
C VAL A 7 0.69 5.81 4.15
N GLY A 8 1.31 6.96 4.40
CA GLY A 8 2.05 7.23 5.64
C GLY A 8 2.93 8.45 5.46
N TYR A 9 3.30 9.11 6.55
CA TYR A 9 4.20 10.26 6.49
C TYR A 9 5.62 9.88 6.07
N LYS A 10 6.46 10.89 5.79
CA LYS A 10 7.86 10.68 5.43
C LYS A 10 8.59 9.90 6.54
N ASN A 11 9.51 9.03 6.15
CA ASN A 11 10.26 8.13 7.04
C ASN A 11 9.43 7.07 7.77
N ALA A 12 8.18 6.82 7.37
CA ALA A 12 7.38 5.72 7.93
C ALA A 12 7.84 4.32 7.49
N GLY A 13 8.74 4.19 6.53
CA GLY A 13 9.18 2.89 5.98
C GLY A 13 8.36 2.40 4.78
N LYS A 14 7.53 3.28 4.18
CA LYS A 14 6.67 2.94 3.02
C LYS A 14 7.43 2.26 1.89
N THR A 15 8.53 2.85 1.44
CA THR A 15 9.32 2.30 0.33
C THR A 15 9.86 0.91 0.65
N THR A 16 10.27 0.66 1.90
CA THR A 16 10.69 -0.67 2.35
C THR A 16 9.53 -1.66 2.26
N LEU A 17 8.36 -1.31 2.79
CA LEU A 17 7.17 -2.18 2.70
C LEU A 17 6.75 -2.45 1.26
N VAL A 18 6.78 -1.43 0.40
CA VAL A 18 6.48 -1.58 -1.04
C VAL A 18 7.45 -2.58 -1.67
N CYS A 19 8.75 -2.46 -1.43
CA CYS A 19 9.75 -3.40 -1.95
C CYS A 19 9.49 -4.83 -1.47
N GLU A 20 9.19 -5.03 -0.19
CA GLU A 20 8.90 -6.36 0.37
C GLU A 20 7.63 -6.97 -0.23
N ILE A 21 6.56 -6.19 -0.40
CA ILE A 21 5.33 -6.66 -1.06
C ILE A 21 5.62 -7.02 -2.52
N VAL A 22 6.34 -6.16 -3.25
CA VAL A 22 6.70 -6.41 -4.66
C VAL A 22 7.51 -7.70 -4.80
N ARG A 23 8.55 -7.86 -3.97
CA ARG A 23 9.35 -9.10 -3.94
C ARG A 23 8.48 -10.31 -3.67
N THR A 24 7.66 -10.23 -2.62
CA THR A 24 6.76 -11.29 -2.19
C THR A 24 5.78 -11.74 -3.28
N LEU A 25 5.15 -10.80 -3.99
CA LEU A 25 4.19 -11.09 -5.05
C LEU A 25 4.88 -11.54 -6.35
N SER A 26 6.07 -11.02 -6.63
CA SER A 26 6.85 -11.43 -7.81
C SER A 26 7.37 -12.87 -7.66
N GLU A 27 7.76 -13.28 -6.45
CA GLU A 27 8.12 -14.66 -6.12
C GLU A 27 6.95 -15.64 -6.33
N LEU A 28 5.70 -15.15 -6.32
CA LEU A 28 4.50 -15.91 -6.66
C LEU A 28 4.18 -15.93 -8.16
N GLY A 29 5.02 -15.32 -9.01
CA GLY A 29 4.86 -15.29 -10.45
C GLY A 29 3.93 -14.18 -10.98
N LEU A 30 3.44 -13.29 -10.11
CA LEU A 30 2.63 -12.15 -10.55
C LEU A 30 3.47 -11.09 -11.25
N ARG A 31 2.91 -10.48 -12.29
CA ARG A 31 3.48 -9.26 -12.90
C ARG A 31 3.13 -8.05 -12.06
N VAL A 32 4.03 -7.70 -11.15
CA VAL A 32 3.82 -6.59 -10.21
C VAL A 32 4.30 -5.27 -10.80
N GLY A 33 3.46 -4.25 -10.71
CA GLY A 33 3.78 -2.88 -11.04
C GLY A 33 3.85 -2.00 -9.80
N THR A 34 4.60 -0.90 -9.89
CA THR A 34 4.66 0.11 -8.84
C THR A 34 4.32 1.50 -9.38
N LEU A 35 3.69 2.32 -8.55
CA LEU A 35 3.55 3.76 -8.78
C LEU A 35 3.98 4.49 -7.52
N LYS A 36 4.64 5.62 -7.69
CA LYS A 36 4.99 6.51 -6.58
C LYS A 36 4.55 7.92 -6.94
N ARG A 37 3.88 8.59 -6.01
CA ARG A 37 3.66 10.03 -6.07
C ARG A 37 4.64 10.73 -5.16
N ASP A 38 5.48 11.58 -5.74
CA ASP A 38 6.18 12.61 -4.97
C ASP A 38 5.25 13.82 -4.77
N ALA A 39 5.41 14.51 -3.64
CA ALA A 39 4.68 15.74 -3.37
C ALA A 39 5.34 16.95 -4.06
N HIS A 40 6.59 16.79 -4.49
CA HIS A 40 7.36 17.80 -5.19
C HIS A 40 7.57 17.42 -6.65
N ASP A 41 7.98 18.41 -7.44
CA ASP A 41 8.44 18.19 -8.80
C ASP A 41 9.74 17.35 -8.81
N PHE A 42 9.98 16.61 -9.89
CA PHE A 42 11.14 15.73 -10.02
C PHE A 42 11.64 15.68 -11.47
N GLU A 43 12.97 15.62 -11.64
CA GLU A 43 13.59 15.39 -12.95
C GLU A 43 14.20 13.96 -12.97
N PRO A 44 13.54 13.00 -13.64
CA PRO A 44 14.02 11.63 -13.73
C PRO A 44 15.06 11.40 -14.84
N ASP A 45 15.21 12.33 -15.79
CA ASP A 45 16.16 12.20 -16.91
C ASP A 45 17.46 12.97 -16.67
N ILE A 46 18.49 12.70 -17.46
CA ILE A 46 19.80 13.35 -17.32
C ILE A 46 19.82 14.62 -18.19
N PRO A 47 20.01 15.82 -17.60
CA PRO A 47 20.09 17.07 -18.35
C PRO A 47 21.13 17.03 -19.47
N GLY A 48 20.74 17.49 -20.66
CA GLY A 48 21.60 17.56 -21.85
C GLY A 48 21.65 16.29 -22.71
N THR A 49 21.04 15.19 -22.29
CA THR A 49 20.84 13.99 -23.13
C THR A 49 19.77 14.21 -24.21
N ASP A 50 19.68 13.30 -25.18
CA ASP A 50 18.79 13.47 -26.33
C ASP A 50 17.31 13.47 -25.92
N THR A 51 16.88 12.55 -25.06
CA THR A 51 15.51 12.51 -24.54
C THR A 51 15.17 13.74 -23.71
N TRP A 52 16.12 14.22 -22.91
CA TRP A 52 15.94 15.46 -22.16
C TRP A 52 15.75 16.65 -23.10
N LYS A 53 16.57 16.76 -24.15
CA LYS A 53 16.42 17.84 -25.16
C LYS A 53 15.07 17.75 -25.89
N HIS A 54 14.58 16.55 -26.21
CA HIS A 54 13.25 16.38 -26.81
C HIS A 54 12.14 16.91 -25.90
N ARG A 55 12.19 16.59 -24.60
CA ARG A 55 11.25 17.08 -23.59
C ARG A 55 11.31 18.61 -23.46
N GLN A 56 12.51 19.17 -23.31
CA GLN A 56 12.71 20.63 -23.20
C GLN A 56 12.34 21.39 -24.48
N ALA A 57 12.36 20.75 -25.64
CA ALA A 57 11.88 21.32 -26.89
C ALA A 57 10.34 21.41 -26.97
N GLY A 58 9.62 20.89 -25.96
CA GLY A 58 8.16 20.97 -25.86
C GLY A 58 7.42 19.70 -26.29
N ALA A 59 8.10 18.54 -26.33
CA ALA A 59 7.42 17.28 -26.55
C ALA A 59 6.44 16.98 -25.40
N ALA A 60 5.16 16.82 -25.71
CA ALA A 60 4.13 16.48 -24.70
C ALA A 60 4.34 15.08 -24.08
N ALA A 61 4.96 14.17 -24.86
CA ALA A 61 5.37 12.85 -24.40
C ALA A 61 6.66 12.42 -25.12
N THR A 62 7.55 11.76 -24.39
CA THR A 62 8.83 11.24 -24.90
C THR A 62 9.02 9.80 -24.42
N ALA A 63 9.45 8.91 -25.31
CA ALA A 63 9.80 7.53 -24.96
C ALA A 63 11.21 7.19 -25.44
N ILE A 64 11.91 6.38 -24.65
CA ILE A 64 13.19 5.76 -25.02
C ILE A 64 13.13 4.27 -24.71
N THR A 65 13.69 3.47 -25.61
CA THR A 65 13.69 2.01 -25.50
C THR A 65 15.06 1.43 -25.83
N SER A 66 15.35 0.28 -25.25
CA SER A 66 16.52 -0.54 -25.52
C SER A 66 16.13 -2.01 -25.49
N ALA A 67 17.08 -2.91 -25.75
CA ALA A 67 16.85 -4.35 -25.66
C ALA A 67 16.37 -4.83 -24.27
N ALA A 68 16.60 -4.05 -23.21
CA ALA A 68 16.30 -4.47 -21.83
C ALA A 68 15.18 -3.67 -21.15
N ARG A 69 14.86 -2.45 -21.60
CA ARG A 69 13.93 -1.56 -20.89
C ARG A 69 13.38 -0.45 -21.76
N THR A 70 12.24 0.08 -21.33
CA THR A 70 11.60 1.27 -21.91
C THR A 70 11.30 2.27 -20.78
N ALA A 71 11.58 3.55 -21.03
CA ALA A 71 11.15 4.66 -20.18
C ALA A 71 10.20 5.57 -20.97
N TRP A 72 9.22 6.12 -20.27
CA TRP A 72 8.19 6.99 -20.82
C TRP A 72 8.06 8.23 -19.94
N PHE A 73 8.05 9.41 -20.55
CA PHE A 73 7.92 10.70 -19.91
C PHE A 73 6.68 11.41 -20.44
N GLU A 74 5.88 12.00 -19.56
CA GLU A 74 4.73 12.85 -19.90
C GLU A 74 4.82 14.15 -19.10
N GLU A 75 4.76 15.29 -19.77
CA GLU A 75 4.89 16.62 -19.14
C GLU A 75 3.54 17.12 -18.58
N ARG A 76 2.88 16.26 -17.81
CA ARG A 76 1.60 16.57 -17.15
C ARG A 76 1.38 15.67 -15.92
N PRO A 77 0.66 16.15 -14.89
CA PRO A 77 0.17 15.26 -13.84
C PRO A 77 -0.85 14.27 -14.41
N SER A 78 -0.92 13.09 -13.79
CA SER A 78 -1.94 12.08 -14.08
C SER A 78 -2.56 11.59 -12.78
N GLU A 79 -3.87 11.36 -12.83
CA GLU A 79 -4.60 10.76 -11.71
C GLU A 79 -4.28 9.26 -11.61
N LEU A 80 -4.42 8.69 -10.41
CA LEU A 80 -4.08 7.29 -10.17
C LEU A 80 -4.86 6.32 -11.09
N ALA A 81 -6.12 6.63 -11.41
CA ALA A 81 -6.92 5.82 -12.32
C ALA A 81 -6.30 5.73 -13.73
N GLN A 82 -5.86 6.87 -14.28
CA GLN A 82 -5.23 6.92 -15.61
C GLN A 82 -3.89 6.17 -15.63
N LEU A 83 -3.09 6.32 -14.57
CA LEU A 83 -1.83 5.60 -14.45
C LEU A 83 -2.07 4.09 -14.33
N ALA A 84 -3.09 3.67 -13.58
CA ALA A 84 -3.46 2.27 -13.45
C ALA A 84 -3.91 1.64 -14.78
N GLU A 85 -4.68 2.35 -15.60
CA GLU A 85 -5.03 1.92 -16.96
C GLU A 85 -3.78 1.68 -17.81
N GLY A 86 -2.81 2.61 -17.74
CA GLY A 86 -1.52 2.46 -18.41
C GLY A 86 -0.74 1.23 -17.95
N MET A 87 -0.78 0.90 -16.65
CA MET A 87 -0.14 -0.30 -16.10
C MET A 87 -0.86 -1.58 -16.56
N ALA A 88 -2.19 -1.58 -16.56
CA ALA A 88 -2.99 -2.70 -17.04
C ALA A 88 -2.74 -2.98 -18.53
N ALA A 89 -2.62 -1.94 -19.36
CA ALA A 89 -2.25 -2.07 -20.78
C ALA A 89 -0.86 -2.69 -20.99
N ARG A 90 0.01 -2.67 -19.97
CA ARG A 90 1.31 -3.34 -19.93
C ARG A 90 1.25 -4.70 -19.22
N SER A 91 0.05 -5.26 -19.10
CA SER A 91 -0.25 -6.57 -18.50
C SER A 91 0.27 -6.70 -17.06
N VAL A 92 0.21 -5.62 -16.28
CA VAL A 92 0.41 -5.67 -14.83
C VAL A 92 -0.82 -6.30 -14.17
N GLU A 93 -0.60 -7.22 -13.24
CA GLU A 93 -1.65 -8.00 -12.57
C GLU A 93 -1.92 -7.48 -11.15
N ALA A 94 -0.87 -6.99 -10.49
CA ALA A 94 -0.89 -6.40 -9.16
C ALA A 94 -0.18 -5.04 -9.16
N LEU A 95 -0.83 -4.00 -8.63
CA LEU A 95 -0.27 -2.65 -8.58
C LEU A 95 -0.11 -2.16 -7.14
N ILE A 96 1.13 -1.85 -6.75
CA ILE A 96 1.45 -1.29 -5.44
C ILE A 96 1.74 0.20 -5.59
N VAL A 97 1.01 1.03 -4.86
CA VAL A 97 1.05 2.49 -5.02
C VAL A 97 1.59 3.15 -3.76
N GLU A 98 2.75 3.80 -3.81
CA GLU A 98 3.22 4.66 -2.74
C GLU A 98 2.63 6.08 -2.89
N GLY A 99 1.77 6.49 -1.95
CA GLY A 99 1.15 7.82 -1.95
C GLY A 99 -0.27 7.84 -2.53
N PHE A 100 -0.62 8.92 -3.22
CA PHE A 100 -1.99 9.22 -3.68
C PHE A 100 -3.05 9.14 -2.55
N LYS A 101 -2.74 9.63 -1.35
CA LYS A 101 -3.54 9.37 -0.13
C LYS A 101 -5.05 9.66 -0.23
N ASN A 102 -5.47 10.60 -1.07
CA ASN A 102 -6.87 10.97 -1.26
C ASN A 102 -7.60 10.14 -2.33
N ALA A 103 -6.90 9.24 -3.04
CA ALA A 103 -7.53 8.39 -4.03
C ALA A 103 -8.40 7.32 -3.36
N ALA A 104 -9.51 6.98 -4.01
CA ALA A 104 -10.50 6.05 -3.50
C ALA A 104 -10.13 4.57 -3.76
N TYR A 105 -8.88 4.18 -3.54
CA TYR A 105 -8.45 2.78 -3.63
C TYR A 105 -8.17 2.19 -2.24
N PRO A 106 -8.23 0.85 -2.09
CA PRO A 106 -7.82 0.17 -0.87
C PRO A 106 -6.42 0.61 -0.43
N LYS A 107 -6.25 0.96 0.84
CA LYS A 107 -4.97 1.45 1.36
C LYS A 107 -4.57 0.84 2.70
N ILE A 108 -3.28 0.56 2.81
CA ILE A 108 -2.60 0.26 4.07
C ILE A 108 -2.03 1.58 4.60
N VAL A 109 -2.43 1.95 5.81
CA VAL A 109 -1.94 3.15 6.49
C VAL A 109 -0.81 2.78 7.45
N MET A 110 0.35 3.41 7.27
CA MET A 110 1.50 3.27 8.15
C MET A 110 1.56 4.43 9.14
N LEU A 111 1.55 4.08 10.43
CA LEU A 111 1.66 5.02 11.55
C LEU A 111 3.03 4.87 12.21
N ARG A 112 3.79 5.96 12.29
CA ARG A 112 5.07 6.00 13.02
C ARG A 112 4.84 6.09 14.53
N GLY A 113 3.82 6.84 14.90
CA GLY A 113 3.40 7.08 16.26
C GLY A 113 1.92 7.45 16.33
N PRO A 114 1.35 7.51 17.55
CA PRO A 114 0.03 8.05 17.86
C PRO A 114 -0.37 9.32 17.11
N GLU A 115 0.58 10.22 16.89
CA GLU A 115 0.38 11.52 16.25
C GLU A 115 -0.01 11.44 14.77
N ASP A 116 0.20 10.30 14.11
CA ASP A 116 -0.14 10.08 12.71
C ASP A 116 -1.62 9.64 12.54
N ALA A 117 -2.41 9.61 13.61
CA ALA A 117 -3.78 9.08 13.63
C ALA A 117 -4.76 9.80 12.68
N ASP A 118 -4.45 11.03 12.25
CA ASP A 118 -5.23 11.75 11.25
C ASP A 118 -5.29 11.00 9.91
N LEU A 119 -4.29 10.16 9.61
CA LEU A 119 -4.27 9.32 8.41
C LEU A 119 -5.35 8.23 8.42
N LEU A 120 -5.93 7.91 9.58
CA LEU A 120 -7.03 6.96 9.68
C LEU A 120 -8.35 7.54 9.13
N ALA A 121 -8.41 8.88 8.92
CA ALA A 121 -9.51 9.60 8.26
C ALA A 121 -9.56 9.45 6.75
N LEU A 122 -8.58 8.76 6.17
CA LEU A 122 -8.59 8.52 4.75
C LEU A 122 -9.68 7.49 4.39
N PRO A 123 -10.29 7.61 3.20
CA PRO A 123 -11.27 6.62 2.75
C PRO A 123 -10.59 5.27 2.47
N ASN A 124 -11.34 4.17 2.50
CA ASN A 124 -10.91 2.84 2.05
C ASN A 124 -9.64 2.31 2.74
N VAL A 125 -9.46 2.60 4.02
CA VAL A 125 -8.39 1.99 4.84
C VAL A 125 -8.74 0.53 5.07
N VAL A 126 -7.93 -0.38 4.54
CA VAL A 126 -8.14 -1.83 4.63
C VAL A 126 -7.18 -2.52 5.58
N ALA A 127 -6.13 -1.83 6.02
CA ALA A 127 -5.22 -2.30 7.06
C ALA A 127 -4.45 -1.11 7.65
N ILE A 128 -4.01 -1.29 8.90
CA ILE A 128 -3.15 -0.34 9.60
C ILE A 128 -1.87 -1.06 9.99
N LEU A 129 -0.73 -0.38 9.85
CA LEU A 129 0.57 -0.86 10.26
C LEU A 129 1.23 0.15 11.19
N THR A 130 1.43 -0.23 12.45
CA THR A 130 2.09 0.60 13.46
C THR A 130 3.55 0.21 13.62
N ARG A 131 4.43 1.19 13.89
CA ARG A 131 5.83 0.93 14.31
C ARG A 131 6.03 1.00 15.82
N PHE A 132 4.94 1.18 16.56
CA PHE A 132 4.92 1.23 18.01
C PHE A 132 4.01 0.13 18.56
N PRO A 133 4.34 -0.47 19.71
CA PRO A 133 3.46 -1.42 20.39
C PRO A 133 2.11 -0.77 20.74
N HIS A 134 1.03 -1.54 20.66
CA HIS A 134 -0.29 -1.12 21.12
C HIS A 134 -0.91 -2.25 21.96
N GLU A 135 -1.45 -1.94 23.13
CA GLU A 135 -1.94 -2.95 24.11
C GLU A 135 -3.11 -3.78 23.56
N ASN A 136 -3.88 -3.21 22.62
CA ASN A 136 -4.92 -3.89 21.85
C ASN A 136 -4.47 -4.23 20.41
N ALA A 137 -3.17 -4.28 20.12
CA ALA A 137 -2.66 -5.03 18.97
C ALA A 137 -2.83 -6.53 19.26
N ALA A 138 -4.06 -6.94 19.55
CA ALA A 138 -4.50 -8.28 19.29
C ALA A 138 -4.32 -8.44 17.80
N VAL A 139 -3.15 -8.96 17.45
CA VAL A 139 -2.89 -9.66 16.22
C VAL A 139 -4.06 -10.63 16.08
N LYS A 140 -5.11 -10.24 15.34
CA LYS A 140 -5.88 -11.22 14.60
C LYS A 140 -4.85 -11.75 13.59
N ALA A 141 -4.06 -12.70 14.07
CA ALA A 141 -3.08 -13.39 13.29
C ALA A 141 -3.88 -13.98 12.15
N ILE A 142 -3.75 -13.36 10.99
CA ILE A 142 -4.00 -14.04 9.74
C ILE A 142 -2.87 -15.06 9.70
N ALA A 143 -3.06 -16.19 10.38
CA ALA A 143 -2.18 -17.31 10.25
C ALA A 143 -2.17 -17.66 8.77
N ALA A 144 -0.97 -17.66 8.19
CA ALA A 144 -0.76 -18.03 6.80
C ALA A 144 -1.46 -19.38 6.52
N PRO A 145 -2.14 -19.53 5.38
CA PRO A 145 -2.50 -20.86 4.91
C PRO A 145 -1.21 -21.65 4.74
N GLU A 146 -1.18 -22.84 5.32
CA GLU A 146 -0.07 -23.77 5.25
C GLU A 146 0.31 -24.05 3.79
N ALA A 147 1.40 -23.41 3.37
CA ALA A 147 2.28 -23.88 2.31
C ALA A 147 3.70 -23.35 2.56
N CYS A 148 4.21 -23.53 3.78
CA CYS A 148 5.64 -23.67 4.03
C CYS A 148 5.84 -24.40 5.36
N ASN A 149 6.02 -25.72 5.27
CA ASN A 149 6.36 -26.59 6.39
C ASN A 149 7.65 -26.10 7.06
N VAL A 150 7.58 -25.44 8.23
CA VAL A 150 8.53 -25.62 9.34
C VAL A 150 7.80 -25.34 10.67
N LEU A 151 7.38 -26.43 11.34
CA LEU A 151 7.19 -26.58 12.79
C LEU A 151 6.17 -25.67 13.53
N GLY A 152 4.90 -26.10 13.52
CA GLY A 152 4.11 -26.30 14.75
C GLY A 152 3.33 -25.12 15.36
N ALA A 153 2.14 -24.81 14.83
CA ALA A 153 1.00 -24.27 15.60
C ALA A 153 -0.32 -24.41 14.82
N SER A 154 -1.38 -24.93 15.45
CA SER A 154 -2.69 -25.24 14.85
C SER A 154 -3.63 -24.02 14.76
N THR A 155 -4.36 -23.84 13.65
CA THR A 155 -5.33 -22.76 13.41
C THR A 155 -6.80 -23.20 13.63
N THR A 156 -7.69 -22.26 13.96
CA THR A 156 -9.12 -22.50 14.24
C THR A 156 -10.04 -21.99 13.12
N ARG A 157 -11.24 -22.58 13.00
CA ARG A 157 -12.21 -22.36 11.91
C ARG A 157 -12.78 -20.93 11.83
N GLU A 158 -12.88 -20.23 12.95
CA GLU A 158 -13.46 -18.87 13.03
C GLU A 158 -12.62 -17.78 12.34
N SER A 159 -11.31 -17.98 12.21
CA SER A 159 -10.41 -17.00 11.57
C SER A 159 -10.47 -17.06 10.04
N SER A 160 -10.87 -18.19 9.45
CA SER A 160 -11.03 -18.37 8.00
C SER A 160 -12.25 -17.62 7.45
N GLU A 161 -13.38 -17.68 8.17
CA GLU A 161 -14.64 -17.09 7.72
C GLU A 161 -14.61 -15.54 7.77
N ALA A 162 -13.91 -14.94 8.74
CA ALA A 162 -13.76 -13.48 8.84
C ALA A 162 -12.91 -12.87 7.71
N ILE A 163 -11.93 -13.62 7.19
CA ILE A 163 -11.07 -13.20 6.07
C ILE A 163 -11.82 -13.31 4.74
N GLU A 164 -12.58 -14.40 4.55
CA GLU A 164 -13.43 -14.57 3.37
C GLU A 164 -14.50 -13.48 3.29
N ALA A 165 -15.09 -13.12 4.43
CA ALA A 165 -16.07 -12.03 4.49
C ALA A 165 -15.48 -10.66 4.12
N PHE A 166 -14.25 -10.31 4.57
CA PHE A 166 -13.65 -9.00 4.28
C PHE A 166 -13.05 -8.90 2.86
N ALA A 167 -12.42 -9.97 2.37
CA ALA A 167 -11.90 -10.00 0.99
C ALA A 167 -13.02 -10.02 -0.07
N ALA A 168 -14.22 -10.46 0.31
CA ALA A 168 -15.42 -10.44 -0.52
C ALA A 168 -16.35 -9.24 -0.25
N SER A 169 -16.09 -8.41 0.78
CA SER A 169 -16.89 -7.24 1.09
C SER A 169 -16.38 -6.00 0.37
N ASP A 170 -17.29 -5.05 0.13
CA ASP A 170 -16.91 -3.69 -0.21
C ASP A 170 -15.99 -3.11 0.88
N ALA A 171 -15.10 -2.18 0.49
CA ALA A 171 -14.21 -1.51 1.42
C ALA A 171 -15.04 -0.84 2.54
N PRO A 172 -14.59 -0.90 3.81
CA PRO A 172 -15.33 -0.29 4.90
C PRO A 172 -15.50 1.21 4.65
N GLU A 173 -16.66 1.74 5.01
CA GLU A 173 -16.97 3.18 4.98
C GLU A 173 -15.86 3.98 5.68
N PRO A 174 -15.52 5.18 5.20
CA PRO A 174 -14.52 6.02 5.85
C PRO A 174 -14.86 6.23 7.32
N LEU A 175 -13.87 6.02 8.19
CA LEU A 175 -13.99 6.34 9.61
C LEU A 175 -14.34 7.84 9.76
N ASP A 176 -15.40 8.18 10.51
CA ASP A 176 -15.78 9.57 10.81
C ASP A 176 -14.90 10.15 11.94
N PHE A 177 -14.20 11.26 11.67
CA PHE A 177 -13.25 11.93 12.59
C PHE A 177 -13.71 13.33 13.04
N SER A 178 -14.97 13.71 12.78
CA SER A 178 -15.47 15.05 13.11
C SER A 178 -15.39 15.41 14.61
N ALA A 179 -15.23 14.43 15.51
CA ALA A 179 -15.11 14.61 16.96
C ALA A 179 -13.67 14.62 17.51
N ALA A 180 -12.65 14.47 16.66
CA ALA A 180 -11.26 14.24 17.08
C ALA A 180 -10.47 15.54 17.31
N GLN A 181 -10.32 16.03 18.55
CA GLN A 181 -9.59 17.28 18.82
C GLN A 181 -8.43 17.23 19.82
N THR A 182 -7.99 16.09 20.37
CA THR A 182 -6.81 16.08 21.26
C THR A 182 -5.92 14.83 21.17
N SER A 183 -4.67 14.96 21.67
CA SER A 183 -3.58 13.99 21.61
C SER A 183 -3.74 12.71 22.45
N SER A 184 -4.87 12.54 23.16
CA SER A 184 -5.22 11.32 23.90
C SER A 184 -5.98 10.29 23.06
N HIS A 185 -6.21 10.54 21.76
CA HIS A 185 -7.17 9.80 20.94
C HIS A 185 -6.59 8.67 20.07
N SER A 186 -5.28 8.46 20.02
CA SER A 186 -4.68 7.43 19.15
C SER A 186 -5.12 6.01 19.48
N THR A 187 -5.21 5.67 20.77
CA THR A 187 -5.74 4.39 21.26
C THR A 187 -7.21 4.24 20.88
N GLU A 188 -8.00 5.29 21.08
CA GLU A 188 -9.43 5.31 20.75
C GLU A 188 -9.67 5.12 19.23
N PHE A 189 -8.79 5.66 18.37
CA PHE A 189 -8.88 5.45 16.92
C PHE A 189 -8.49 4.05 16.48
N LEU A 190 -7.46 3.46 17.08
CA LEU A 190 -7.08 2.08 16.80
C LEU A 190 -8.17 1.11 17.31
N GLU A 191 -8.79 1.40 18.46
CA GLU A 191 -9.95 0.66 18.95
C GLU A 191 -11.17 0.81 18.03
N LYS A 192 -11.43 2.02 17.50
CA LYS A 192 -12.49 2.26 16.52
C LYS A 192 -12.24 1.54 15.20
N ALA A 193 -11.00 1.56 14.70
CA ALA A 193 -10.64 0.82 13.50
C ALA A 193 -10.79 -0.71 13.71
N SER A 194 -10.35 -1.20 14.86
CA SER A 194 -10.49 -2.60 15.25
C SER A 194 -11.97 -3.01 15.39
N SER A 195 -12.84 -2.15 15.94
CA SER A 195 -14.28 -2.44 16.08
C SER A 195 -15.01 -2.47 14.73
N GLN A 196 -14.46 -1.80 13.71
CA GLN A 196 -14.90 -1.91 12.31
C GLN A 196 -14.27 -3.10 11.56
N GLY A 197 -13.45 -3.91 12.22
CA GLY A 197 -12.82 -5.09 11.63
C GLY A 197 -11.58 -4.79 10.77
N ILE A 198 -11.05 -3.57 10.80
CA ILE A 198 -9.81 -3.22 10.08
C ILE A 198 -8.63 -3.88 10.81
N PRO A 199 -7.83 -4.73 10.13
CA PRO A 199 -6.69 -5.39 10.75
C PRO A 199 -5.59 -4.37 11.09
N ILE A 200 -5.04 -4.50 12.30
CA ILE A 200 -3.92 -3.70 12.80
C ILE A 200 -2.72 -4.62 12.97
N PHE A 201 -1.65 -4.29 12.26
CA PHE A 201 -0.37 -4.98 12.31
C PHE A 201 0.64 -4.10 13.06
N THR A 202 1.60 -4.73 13.75
CA THR A 202 2.70 -4.03 14.41
C THR A 202 4.02 -4.58 13.90
N ALA A 203 4.92 -3.69 13.46
CA ALA A 203 6.24 -4.03 12.94
C ALA A 203 7.32 -3.12 13.56
N PRO A 204 7.65 -3.32 14.85
CA PRO A 204 8.57 -2.45 15.57
C PRO A 204 10.01 -2.57 15.03
N ASP A 205 10.40 -3.76 14.56
CA ASP A 205 11.73 -4.04 13.98
C ASP A 205 11.72 -4.25 12.46
N SER A 206 10.69 -3.71 11.79
CA SER A 206 10.45 -3.94 10.35
C SER A 206 10.19 -5.40 9.98
N ASP A 207 9.74 -6.22 10.93
CA ASP A 207 9.15 -7.53 10.64
C ASP A 207 7.76 -7.31 10.01
N TYR A 208 7.71 -7.47 8.69
CA TYR A 208 6.49 -7.29 7.91
C TYR A 208 5.72 -8.60 7.67
N GLY A 209 6.10 -9.72 8.30
CA GLY A 209 5.55 -11.05 7.98
C GLY A 209 4.01 -11.10 7.90
N THR A 210 3.33 -10.56 8.90
CA THR A 210 1.85 -10.57 8.96
C THR A 210 1.21 -9.68 7.89
N VAL A 211 1.77 -8.48 7.64
CA VAL A 211 1.24 -7.60 6.59
C VAL A 211 1.54 -8.13 5.18
N LEU A 212 2.64 -8.88 5.01
CA LEU A 212 2.93 -9.59 3.77
C LEU A 212 1.96 -10.75 3.53
N ALA A 213 1.58 -11.49 4.57
CA ALA A 213 0.54 -12.53 4.47
C ALA A 213 -0.82 -11.92 4.06
N PHE A 214 -1.19 -10.79 4.66
CA PHE A 214 -2.35 -10.00 4.24
C PHE A 214 -2.25 -9.59 2.76
N ALA A 215 -1.12 -9.04 2.33
CA ALA A 215 -0.91 -8.62 0.94
C ALA A 215 -1.05 -9.81 -0.03
N ARG A 216 -0.44 -10.97 0.27
CA ARG A 216 -0.60 -12.19 -0.54
C ARG A 216 -2.07 -12.55 -0.72
N ARG A 217 -2.85 -12.55 0.36
CA ARG A 217 -4.28 -12.89 0.29
C ARG A 217 -5.08 -11.82 -0.46
N PHE A 218 -4.74 -10.55 -0.29
CA PHE A 218 -5.38 -9.44 -1.02
C PHE A 218 -5.17 -9.56 -2.54
N PHE A 219 -4.05 -10.14 -2.99
CA PHE A 219 -3.73 -10.31 -4.42
C PHE A 219 -4.02 -11.71 -4.99
N ALA A 220 -4.28 -12.71 -4.15
CA ALA A 220 -4.71 -14.06 -4.55
C ALA A 220 -6.15 -14.08 -5.02
#